data_AF-A0A7K1GJ73-F1
#
_entry.id   AF-A0A7K1GJ73-F1
#
_cell.length_a   1.000
_cell.length_b   1.000
_cell.length_c   1.000
_cell.angle_alpha   90.00
_cell.angle_beta   90.00
_cell.angle_gamma   90.00
#
_symmetry.space_group_name_H-M   'P 1'
#
loop_
_entity.id
_entity.type
_entity.pdbx_description
1 polymer ?
#
loop_
_entity_poly.entity_id
_entity_poly.type
_entity_poly.pdbx_seq_one_letter_code
_entity_poly.pdbx_strand_id
1 'polypeptide(L)'
;KVRENPILKFFVVAVTCYGMATFEGPLLATKTLNKIGHFTDWVIGHVHIGALGWNGFMDFGMIYYLVPIMWRTKLWSVKLA
;
A
#
# COMPACT_ATOMS: atom_id res chain seq x y z
N LYS A 1 12.22 3.01 15.76
CA LYS A 1 11.17 3.84 15.10
C LYS A 1 10.24 3.07 14.16
N VAL A 2 10.63 2.62 12.96
CA VAL A 2 9.70 1.87 12.05
C VAL A 2 9.22 0.54 12.65
N ARG A 3 10.04 -0.11 13.48
CA ARG A 3 9.68 -1.36 14.16
C ARG A 3 8.71 -1.19 15.33
N GLU A 4 8.64 0.01 15.90
CA GLU A 4 7.91 0.30 17.15
C GLU A 4 6.64 1.09 16.92
N ASN A 5 6.60 1.91 15.87
CA ASN A 5 5.45 2.74 15.56
C ASN A 5 4.67 2.11 14.37
N PRO A 6 3.48 1.54 14.62
CA PRO A 6 2.72 0.84 13.58
C PRO A 6 2.28 1.77 12.45
N ILE A 7 2.00 3.04 12.74
CA ILE A 7 1.65 4.07 11.74
C ILE A 7 2.79 4.23 10.72
N LEU A 8 4.03 4.37 11.21
CA LEU A 8 5.22 4.45 10.36
C LEU A 8 5.45 3.17 9.56
N LYS A 9 5.08 2.00 10.11
CA LYS A 9 5.18 0.73 9.39
C LYS A 9 4.20 0.69 8.22
N PHE A 10 2.94 1.12 8.41
CA PHE A 10 1.96 1.21 7.33
C PHE A 10 2.42 2.13 6.21
N PHE A 11 2.96 3.32 6.54
CA PHE A 11 3.49 4.23 5.53
C PHE A 11 4.69 3.65 4.76
N VAL A 12 5.62 2.97 5.42
CA VAL A 12 6.79 2.37 4.74
C VAL A 12 6.38 1.22 3.81
N VAL A 13 5.45 0.37 4.24
CA VAL A 13 4.91 -0.71 3.41
C VAL A 13 4.16 -0.13 2.21
N ALA A 14 3.32 0.89 2.44
CA ALA A 14 2.59 1.58 1.38
C ALA A 14 3.53 2.11 0.29
N VAL A 15 4.54 2.89 0.67
CA VAL A 15 5.50 3.48 -0.28
C VAL A 15 6.28 2.41 -1.04
N THR A 16 6.61 1.29 -0.39
CA THR A 16 7.29 0.17 -1.04
C THR A 16 6.40 -0.49 -2.09
N CYS A 17 5.13 -0.77 -1.76
CA CYS A 17 4.15 -1.31 -2.69
C CYS A 17 3.85 -0.34 -3.85
N TYR A 18 3.85 0.97 -3.59
CA TYR A 18 3.74 1.99 -4.64
C TYR A 18 4.93 1.96 -5.59
N GLY A 19 6.15 1.89 -5.06
CA GLY A 19 7.35 1.76 -5.88
C GLY A 19 7.31 0.52 -6.76
N MET A 20 6.82 -0.61 -6.24
CA MET A 20 6.66 -1.84 -6.99
C MET A 20 5.58 -1.72 -8.07
N ALA A 21 4.38 -1.22 -7.74
CA ALA A 21 3.30 -1.02 -8.72
C ALA A 21 3.70 -0.03 -9.82
N THR A 22 4.32 1.09 -9.47
CA THR A 22 4.76 2.09 -10.46
C THR A 22 5.96 1.64 -11.29
N PHE A 23 6.71 0.62 -10.86
CA PHE A 23 7.72 -0.04 -11.67
C PHE A 23 7.12 -1.10 -12.61
N GLU A 24 6.16 -1.90 -12.11
CA GLU A 24 5.48 -2.92 -12.91
C GLU A 24 4.57 -2.33 -14.00
N GLY A 25 3.95 -1.18 -13.75
CA GLY A 25 3.07 -0.51 -14.73
C GLY A 25 3.77 -0.21 -16.07
N PRO A 26 4.92 0.49 -16.08
CA PRO A 26 5.72 0.73 -17.28
C PRO A 26 6.22 -0.55 -17.96
N LEU A 27 6.55 -1.59 -17.18
CA LEU A 27 6.96 -2.88 -17.74
C LEU A 27 5.81 -3.53 -18.51
N LEU A 28 4.61 -3.59 -17.93
CA LEU A 28 3.41 -4.11 -18.59
C LEU A 28 2.94 -3.23 -19.76
N ALA A 29 3.35 -1.96 -19.82
CA ALA A 29 3.08 -1.08 -20.96
C ALA A 29 3.98 -1.37 -22.18
N THR A 30 5.09 -2.09 -22.02
CA THR A 30 5.94 -2.48 -23.16
C THR A 30 5.29 -3.58 -23.99
N LYS A 31 5.29 -3.44 -25.32
CA LYS A 31 4.63 -4.40 -26.24
C LYS A 31 5.13 -5.84 -26.06
N THR A 32 6.37 -6.05 -25.65
CA THR A 32 6.96 -7.38 -25.47
C THR A 32 6.39 -8.09 -24.24
N LEU A 33 6.29 -7.39 -23.11
CA LEU A 33 5.76 -7.95 -21.87
C LEU A 33 4.23 -7.96 -21.85
N ASN A 34 3.60 -6.96 -22.49
CA ASN A 34 2.15 -6.90 -22.65
C ASN A 34 1.62 -8.12 -23.42
N LYS A 35 2.32 -8.60 -24.45
CA LYS A 35 1.93 -9.83 -25.17
C LYS A 35 1.81 -11.07 -24.28
N ILE A 36 2.51 -11.09 -23.14
CA ILE A 36 2.50 -12.21 -22.17
C ILE A 36 1.49 -11.93 -21.06
N GLY A 37 1.44 -10.70 -20.56
CA GLY A 37 0.60 -10.32 -19.42
C GLY A 37 -0.85 -9.95 -19.78
N HIS A 38 -1.12 -9.55 -21.02
CA HIS A 38 -2.45 -9.09 -21.43
C HIS A 38 -3.46 -10.26 -21.41
N PHE A 39 -4.62 -10.03 -20.78
CA PHE A 39 -5.65 -11.05 -20.48
C PHE A 39 -5.24 -12.14 -19.48
N THR A 40 -4.15 -11.96 -18.72
CA THR A 40 -3.78 -12.86 -17.62
C THR A 40 -4.07 -12.23 -16.26
N ASP A 41 -4.13 -13.06 -15.22
CA ASP A 41 -4.27 -12.63 -13.83
C ASP A 41 -3.11 -11.75 -13.33
N TRP A 42 -2.03 -11.59 -14.11
CA TRP A 42 -0.97 -10.65 -13.81
C TRP A 42 -1.51 -9.22 -13.72
N VAL A 43 -2.37 -8.79 -14.65
CA VAL A 43 -2.94 -7.43 -14.62
C VAL A 43 -3.77 -7.21 -13.35
N ILE A 44 -4.52 -8.23 -12.93
CA ILE A 44 -5.30 -8.18 -11.69
C ILE A 44 -4.39 -8.17 -10.47
N GLY A 45 -3.33 -8.98 -10.44
CA GLY A 45 -2.32 -8.97 -9.38
C GLY A 45 -1.65 -7.60 -9.23
N HIS A 46 -1.24 -7.00 -10.35
CA HIS A 46 -0.70 -5.65 -10.39
C HIS A 46 -1.66 -4.61 -9.79
N VAL A 47 -2.95 -4.68 -10.14
CA VAL A 47 -3.98 -3.78 -9.57
C VAL A 47 -4.11 -3.97 -8.07
N HIS A 48 -4.05 -5.21 -7.54
CA HIS A 48 -4.14 -5.45 -6.09
C HIS A 48 -2.92 -4.95 -5.33
N ILE A 49 -1.72 -5.02 -5.92
CA ILE A 49 -0.50 -4.41 -5.33
C ILE A 49 -0.69 -2.89 -5.18
N GLY A 50 -1.30 -2.23 -6.17
CA GLY A 50 -1.63 -0.81 -6.08
C GLY A 50 -2.79 -0.49 -5.13
N ALA A 51 -3.89 -1.24 -5.22
CA ALA A 51 -5.11 -0.96 -4.47
C ALA A 51 -4.97 -1.32 -2.98
N LEU A 52 -4.51 -2.53 -2.67
CA LEU A 52 -4.35 -2.97 -1.27
C LEU A 52 -3.00 -2.54 -0.71
N GLY A 53 -1.94 -2.70 -1.49
CA GLY A 53 -0.57 -2.44 -1.05
C GLY A 53 -0.27 -0.94 -0.93
N TRP A 54 -0.63 -0.12 -1.91
CA TRP A 54 -0.41 1.32 -1.83
C TRP A 54 -1.58 2.04 -1.17
N ASN A 55 -2.75 2.07 -1.80
CA ASN A 55 -3.87 2.90 -1.33
C ASN A 55 -4.37 2.42 0.05
N GLY A 56 -4.61 1.12 0.20
CA GLY A 56 -5.09 0.53 1.46
C GLY A 56 -4.18 0.85 2.64
N PHE A 57 -2.88 0.50 2.56
CA PHE A 57 -1.95 0.77 3.66
C PHE A 57 -1.70 2.27 3.91
N MET A 58 -1.79 3.12 2.89
CA MET A 58 -1.70 4.58 3.05
C MET A 58 -2.89 5.13 3.82
N ASP A 59 -4.10 4.73 3.44
CA ASP A 59 -5.35 5.15 4.08
C ASP A 59 -5.43 4.63 5.52
N PHE A 60 -5.07 3.38 5.77
CA PHE A 60 -4.98 2.85 7.14
C PHE A 60 -3.97 3.63 7.99
N GLY A 61 -2.78 3.95 7.45
CA GLY A 61 -1.80 4.78 8.13
C GLY A 61 -2.35 6.17 8.51
N MET A 62 -3.09 6.80 7.59
CA MET A 62 -3.74 8.09 7.84
C MET A 62 -4.87 8.00 8.88
N ILE A 63 -5.73 6.97 8.81
CA ILE A 63 -6.81 6.76 9.76
C ILE A 63 -6.25 6.54 11.17
N TYR A 64 -5.24 5.67 11.33
CA TYR A 64 -4.61 5.42 12.64
C TYR A 64 -3.89 6.64 13.21
N TYR A 65 -3.47 7.58 12.36
CA TYR A 65 -2.92 8.86 12.80
C TYR A 65 -4.00 9.89 13.17
N LEU A 66 -5.04 10.02 12.35
CA LEU A 66 -6.05 11.08 12.48
C LEU A 66 -7.12 10.77 13.53
N VAL A 67 -7.55 9.52 13.66
CA VAL A 67 -8.62 9.12 14.61
C VAL A 67 -8.30 9.53 16.06
N PRO A 68 -7.11 9.25 16.62
CA PRO A 68 -6.77 9.69 17.97
C PRO A 68 -6.81 11.22 18.15
N ILE A 69 -6.40 11.96 17.11
CA ILE A 69 -6.35 13.42 17.13
C ILE A 69 -7.76 14.02 17.13
N MET A 70 -8.63 13.52 16.25
CA MET A 70 -10.01 14.03 16.10
C MET A 70 -10.85 13.79 17.36
N TRP A 71 -10.73 12.59 17.96
CA TRP A 71 -11.47 12.25 19.17
C TRP A 71 -10.76 12.65 20.47
N ARG A 72 -9.58 13.27 20.40
CA ARG A 72 -8.72 13.60 21.55
C ARG A 72 -8.46 12.40 22.48
N THR A 73 -8.37 11.21 21.90
CA THR A 73 -8.13 9.96 22.63
C THR A 73 -6.74 9.40 22.31
N LYS A 74 -6.26 8.48 23.15
CA LYS A 74 -5.11 7.64 22.81
C LYS A 74 -5.60 6.41 22.06
N LEU A 75 -4.76 5.88 21.17
CA LEU A 75 -5.04 4.64 20.44
C LEU A 75 -5.31 3.50 21.44
N TRP A 76 -6.44 2.81 21.29
CA TRP A 76 -6.89 1.78 22.26
C TRP A 76 -5.90 0.61 22.39
N SER A 77 -5.30 0.16 21.28
CA SER A 77 -4.28 -0.89 21.30
C SER A 77 -3.26 -0.69 20.18
N VAL A 78 -2.01 -0.45 20.57
CA VAL A 78 -0.86 -0.35 19.65
C VAL A 78 -0.45 -1.71 19.10
N LYS A 79 -0.94 -2.82 19.68
CA LYS A 79 -0.69 -4.18 19.15
C LYS A 79 -1.66 -4.58 18.04
N LEU A 80 -2.83 -3.96 17.98
CA LEU A 80 -3.84 -4.22 16.94
C LEU A 80 -3.62 -3.36 15.69
N ALA A 81 -2.92 -2.24 15.84
CA ALA A 81 -2.37 -1.46 14.74
C ALA A 81 -1.00 -2.04 14.33
#